data_AF-A0A2J5I0Z2-F1
#
_entry.id   AF-A0A2J5I0Z2-F1
#
_cell.length_a   1.000
_cell.length_b   1.000
_cell.length_c   1.000
_cell.angle_alpha   90.00
_cell.angle_beta   90.00
_cell.angle_gamma   90.00
#
_symmetry.space_group_name_H-M   'P 1'
#
loop_
_entity.id
_entity.type
_entity.pdbx_description
1 polymer ?
#
loop_
_entity_poly.entity_id
_entity_poly.type
_entity_poly.pdbx_seq_one_letter_code
_entity_poly.pdbx_strand_id
1 'polypeptide(L)'
;MNFFQLLICACIALFAAAADWPGPQRTEMEDGVEVWKAKGKEDSDTVYTYKVNDLEPRGARPKIVYNCHKVPALCKNVRARLNGETKTTLHYDKNLLGERHKARRDQACPHTWIDHHQCPEPDQPENFWYFKNPKNEKKREFGQRKIVMMMHKDEKNPGELIQDRAQFGQNKIAHDAEGNIKVTWSEIGATFSCDEWPAASWIEGGEGVNTYLLCLSLPLETEQNWQASAHGMVKNWYDSFYHQWDRDLQDGHDINYEIFKFDFEMVNEPKSKFGTWLEALGRKRYCFSAKHKDEVCKKKWDEDPEGLFEREDEVDEQ
;
A
#
# COMPACT_ATOMS: atom_id res chain seq x y z
N MET A 1 -46.49 9.99 16.75
CA MET A 1 -45.31 9.10 16.72
C MET A 1 -45.36 8.22 17.95
N ASN A 2 -45.05 6.93 17.82
CA ASN A 2 -45.19 5.97 18.91
C ASN A 2 -43.82 5.63 19.51
N PHE A 3 -43.74 5.44 20.84
CA PHE A 3 -42.47 5.32 21.58
C PHE A 3 -41.57 4.18 21.07
N PHE A 4 -42.17 3.10 20.55
CA PHE A 4 -41.48 1.97 19.94
C PHE A 4 -40.64 2.32 18.70
N GLN A 5 -41.02 3.32 17.91
CA GLN A 5 -40.24 3.72 16.73
C GLN A 5 -38.94 4.46 17.13
N LEU A 6 -38.94 5.14 18.27
CA LEU A 6 -37.75 5.82 18.82
C LEU A 6 -36.71 4.80 19.32
N LEU A 7 -37.15 3.71 19.98
CA LEU A 7 -36.23 2.64 20.41
C LEU A 7 -35.56 1.93 19.22
N ILE A 8 -36.29 1.67 18.13
CA ILE A 8 -35.72 0.95 16.98
C ILE A 8 -34.63 1.80 16.29
N CYS A 9 -34.84 3.12 16.14
CA CYS A 9 -33.79 4.02 15.65
C CYS A 9 -32.58 4.09 16.61
N ALA A 10 -32.81 4.10 17.92
CA ALA A 10 -31.73 4.12 18.91
C ALA A 10 -30.88 2.83 18.89
N CYS A 11 -31.48 1.66 18.72
CA CYS A 11 -30.75 0.39 18.69
C CYS A 11 -30.00 0.14 17.37
N ILE A 12 -30.46 0.69 16.24
CA ILE A 12 -29.72 0.60 14.95
C ILE A 12 -28.42 1.43 15.01
N ALA A 13 -28.39 2.52 15.78
CA ALA A 13 -27.18 3.31 16.02
C ALA A 13 -26.15 2.64 16.97
N LEU A 14 -26.50 1.51 17.60
CA LEU A 14 -25.65 0.82 18.61
C LEU A 14 -24.98 -0.47 18.09
N PHE A 15 -25.05 -0.74 16.79
CA PHE A 15 -24.32 -1.83 16.14
C PHE A 15 -23.39 -1.36 15.01
N ALA A 16 -22.99 -0.08 15.05
CA ALA A 16 -21.68 0.32 14.55
C ALA A 16 -20.63 -0.27 15.53
N ALA A 17 -20.20 -1.51 15.26
CA ALA A 17 -19.04 -2.09 15.94
C ALA A 17 -17.81 -1.20 15.73
N ALA A 18 -16.88 -1.20 16.68
CA ALA A 18 -15.72 -0.30 16.71
C ALA A 18 -15.01 -0.24 15.35
N ALA A 19 -15.22 0.88 14.68
CA ALA A 19 -14.54 1.31 13.47
C ALA A 19 -13.87 2.63 13.84
N ASP A 20 -12.71 2.47 14.49
CA ASP A 20 -11.96 3.51 15.20
C ASP A 20 -11.78 4.76 14.32
N TRP A 21 -11.73 5.95 14.93
CA TRP A 21 -11.87 7.18 14.13
C TRP A 21 -10.62 7.47 13.24
N PRO A 22 -10.75 7.52 11.89
CA PRO A 22 -9.61 7.71 10.98
C PRO A 22 -9.03 9.14 10.96
N GLY A 23 -9.65 10.08 11.67
CA GLY A 23 -9.47 11.52 11.45
C GLY A 23 -10.18 12.01 10.18
N PRO A 24 -10.08 13.30 9.83
CA PRO A 24 -10.68 13.84 8.61
C PRO A 24 -10.01 13.31 7.33
N GLN A 25 -10.78 13.12 6.26
CA GLN A 25 -10.28 12.64 4.97
C GLN A 25 -9.77 13.76 4.02
N ARG A 26 -9.60 14.98 4.55
CA ARG A 26 -9.17 16.17 3.78
C ARG A 26 -8.40 17.15 4.65
N THR A 27 -7.59 17.97 4.02
CA THR A 27 -6.95 19.15 4.60
C THR A 27 -7.91 20.34 4.70
N GLU A 28 -7.50 21.36 5.45
CA GLU A 28 -8.14 22.67 5.57
C GLU A 28 -7.09 23.78 5.36
N MET A 29 -7.51 24.98 4.98
CA MET A 29 -6.62 26.15 4.88
C MET A 29 -6.86 27.09 6.06
N GLU A 30 -5.83 27.37 6.86
CA GLU A 30 -5.87 28.31 7.98
C GLU A 30 -4.71 29.31 7.87
N ASP A 31 -5.01 30.60 7.89
CA ASP A 31 -4.07 31.72 7.75
C ASP A 31 -3.07 31.61 6.57
N GLY A 32 -3.49 30.92 5.49
CA GLY A 32 -2.69 30.67 4.29
C GLY A 32 -1.82 29.41 4.34
N VAL A 33 -1.80 28.70 5.46
CA VAL A 33 -1.13 27.40 5.65
C VAL A 33 -2.13 26.27 5.45
N GLU A 34 -1.71 25.19 4.80
CA GLU A 34 -2.51 23.98 4.70
C GLU A 34 -2.29 23.08 5.92
N VAL A 35 -3.38 22.67 6.57
CA VAL A 35 -3.37 21.97 7.85
C VAL A 35 -4.33 20.77 7.85
N TRP A 36 -4.14 19.90 8.81
CA TRP A 36 -4.99 18.72 9.03
C TRP A 36 -5.19 18.50 10.54
N LYS A 37 -6.44 18.31 10.97
CA LYS A 37 -6.81 18.33 12.39
C LYS A 37 -7.30 16.99 12.88
N ALA A 38 -6.65 16.38 13.87
CA ALA A 38 -7.13 15.15 14.47
C ALA A 38 -6.67 14.96 15.91
N LYS A 39 -7.36 14.08 16.64
CA LYS A 39 -6.85 13.53 17.89
C LYS A 39 -5.58 12.72 17.60
N GLY A 40 -4.61 12.81 18.50
CA GLY A 40 -3.36 12.01 18.41
C GLY A 40 -3.56 10.55 18.79
N LYS A 41 -4.56 10.28 19.64
CA LYS A 41 -5.01 8.97 20.12
C LYS A 41 -6.53 9.02 20.27
N GLU A 42 -7.22 7.90 20.12
CA GLU A 42 -8.69 7.83 20.13
C GLU A 42 -9.32 8.37 21.42
N ASP A 43 -8.85 7.89 22.58
CA ASP A 43 -9.29 8.29 23.92
C ASP A 43 -8.93 9.74 24.30
N SER A 44 -8.20 10.48 23.46
CA SER A 44 -7.74 11.84 23.78
C SER A 44 -8.76 12.88 23.35
N ASP A 45 -9.19 13.80 24.22
CA ASP A 45 -9.98 14.97 23.78
C ASP A 45 -9.13 16.09 23.16
N THR A 46 -7.79 15.96 23.20
CA THR A 46 -6.87 16.88 22.54
C THR A 46 -6.89 16.67 21.02
N VAL A 47 -7.33 17.68 20.28
CA VAL A 47 -7.19 17.76 18.81
C VAL A 47 -5.92 18.55 18.49
N TYR A 48 -5.00 17.93 17.75
CA TYR A 48 -3.80 18.58 17.23
C TYR A 48 -4.05 19.10 15.82
N THR A 49 -3.54 20.29 15.52
CA THR A 49 -3.48 20.83 14.15
C THR A 49 -2.11 20.54 13.57
N TYR A 50 -2.03 19.52 12.71
CA TYR A 50 -0.81 19.14 12.01
C TYR A 50 -0.61 20.03 10.78
N LYS A 51 0.61 20.53 10.58
CA LYS A 51 0.96 21.25 9.34
C LYS A 51 1.19 20.25 8.20
N VAL A 52 0.69 20.57 7.01
CA VAL A 52 0.93 19.78 5.81
C VAL A 52 2.25 20.20 5.20
N ASN A 53 3.25 19.32 5.27
CA ASN A 53 4.56 19.59 4.70
C ASN A 53 4.54 19.38 3.20
N ASP A 54 5.05 20.37 2.47
CA ASP A 54 5.15 20.34 1.02
C ASP A 54 6.58 20.65 0.58
N LEU A 55 7.16 19.76 -0.21
CA LEU A 55 8.49 19.93 -0.79
C LEU A 55 8.44 20.51 -2.22
N GLU A 56 7.26 20.83 -2.77
CA GLU A 56 7.12 21.48 -4.09
C GLU A 56 7.86 22.83 -4.19
N PRO A 57 7.82 23.74 -3.18
CA PRO A 57 8.63 24.97 -3.20
C PRO A 57 10.15 24.74 -3.25
N ARG A 58 10.61 23.52 -2.91
CA ARG A 58 12.00 23.07 -2.98
C ARG A 58 12.28 22.21 -4.24
N GLY A 59 11.31 22.08 -5.16
CA GLY A 59 11.38 21.18 -6.32
C GLY A 59 11.39 19.68 -5.98
N ALA A 60 11.17 19.34 -4.71
CA ALA A 60 11.49 18.05 -4.11
C ALA A 60 10.27 17.28 -3.60
N ARG A 61 9.03 17.67 -3.96
CA ARG A 61 7.83 16.86 -3.68
C ARG A 61 8.04 15.48 -4.34
N PRO A 62 7.95 14.38 -3.58
CA PRO A 62 8.07 13.05 -4.15
C PRO A 62 6.80 12.72 -4.94
N LYS A 63 6.96 11.93 -6.01
CA LYS A 63 5.88 11.42 -6.84
C LYS A 63 5.90 9.90 -6.86
N ILE A 64 4.84 9.24 -6.39
CA ILE A 64 4.66 7.79 -6.57
C ILE A 64 4.17 7.54 -8.00
N VAL A 65 4.80 6.60 -8.70
CA VAL A 65 4.45 6.24 -10.06
C VAL A 65 4.08 4.75 -10.14
N TYR A 66 2.91 4.46 -10.69
CA TYR A 66 2.41 3.10 -10.94
C TYR A 66 2.49 2.76 -12.44
N ASN A 67 3.14 1.66 -12.78
CA ASN A 67 3.28 1.20 -14.16
C ASN A 67 2.19 0.18 -14.50
N CYS A 68 1.13 0.64 -15.16
CA CYS A 68 -0.08 -0.15 -15.41
C CYS A 68 0.11 -1.33 -16.37
N HIS A 69 1.26 -1.46 -17.03
CA HIS A 69 1.63 -2.66 -17.77
C HIS A 69 2.19 -3.77 -16.85
N LYS A 70 2.61 -3.43 -15.62
CA LYS A 70 3.20 -4.35 -14.63
C LYS A 70 2.33 -4.52 -13.39
N VAL A 71 1.48 -3.53 -13.06
CA VAL A 71 0.45 -3.54 -12.01
C VAL A 71 -0.93 -3.13 -12.58
N PRO A 72 -1.53 -3.94 -13.48
CA PRO A 72 -2.79 -3.57 -14.14
C PRO A 72 -3.97 -3.47 -13.17
N ALA A 73 -3.98 -4.31 -12.14
CA ALA A 73 -5.00 -4.37 -11.10
C ALA A 73 -5.01 -3.09 -10.25
N LEU A 74 -3.89 -2.75 -9.60
CA LEU A 74 -3.76 -1.48 -8.85
C LEU A 74 -4.21 -0.28 -9.70
N CYS A 75 -3.74 -0.18 -10.95
CA CYS A 75 -4.12 0.92 -11.83
C CYS A 75 -5.62 0.97 -12.19
N LYS A 76 -6.35 -0.16 -12.18
CA LYS A 76 -7.80 -0.14 -12.36
C LYS A 76 -8.48 0.50 -11.14
N ASN A 77 -7.98 0.24 -9.94
CA ASN A 77 -8.50 0.83 -8.70
C ASN A 77 -8.20 2.31 -8.58
N VAL A 78 -6.98 2.70 -8.94
CA VAL A 78 -6.64 4.13 -8.95
C VAL A 78 -7.53 4.88 -9.94
N ARG A 79 -7.74 4.37 -11.16
CA ARG A 79 -8.68 5.00 -12.11
C ARG A 79 -10.11 5.04 -11.57
N ALA A 80 -10.59 3.97 -10.94
CA ALA A 80 -11.94 3.97 -10.36
C ALA A 80 -12.09 5.02 -9.24
N ARG A 81 -11.12 5.10 -8.32
CA ARG A 81 -11.15 6.01 -7.17
C ARG A 81 -10.88 7.47 -7.52
N LEU A 82 -10.18 7.74 -8.63
CA LEU A 82 -9.90 9.06 -9.18
C LEU A 82 -10.82 9.45 -10.38
N ASN A 83 -11.97 8.78 -10.55
CA ASN A 83 -12.95 9.09 -11.61
C ASN A 83 -12.37 9.09 -13.06
N GLY A 84 -11.38 8.24 -13.31
CA GLY A 84 -10.68 8.10 -14.59
C GLY A 84 -9.34 8.85 -14.67
N GLU A 85 -9.06 9.75 -13.73
CA GLU A 85 -7.82 10.54 -13.75
C GLU A 85 -6.56 9.69 -13.56
N THR A 86 -5.47 10.20 -14.14
CA THR A 86 -4.16 9.52 -14.12
C THR A 86 -3.13 10.17 -13.23
N LYS A 87 -3.42 11.38 -12.71
CA LYS A 87 -2.54 12.14 -11.81
C LYS A 87 -3.35 12.82 -10.71
N THR A 88 -2.74 13.00 -9.54
CA THR A 88 -3.29 13.76 -8.41
C THR A 88 -2.17 14.10 -7.43
N THR A 89 -2.35 15.10 -6.58
CA THR A 89 -1.60 15.24 -5.32
C THR A 89 -2.41 14.59 -4.19
N LEU A 90 -1.74 14.03 -3.20
CA LEU A 90 -2.30 13.26 -2.07
C LEU A 90 -1.48 13.50 -0.80
N HIS A 91 -2.03 13.12 0.36
CA HIS A 91 -1.40 13.35 1.66
C HIS A 91 -1.10 12.07 2.41
N TYR A 92 0.15 11.91 2.81
CA TYR A 92 0.66 10.81 3.61
C TYR A 92 0.64 11.15 5.11
N ASP A 93 0.06 10.28 5.93
CA ASP A 93 0.06 10.32 7.40
C ASP A 93 1.14 9.37 7.94
N LYS A 94 2.12 9.92 8.65
CA LYS A 94 3.27 9.19 9.22
C LYS A 94 2.91 8.19 10.32
N ASN A 95 1.67 8.19 10.83
CA ASN A 95 1.21 7.37 11.96
C ASN A 95 1.05 5.86 11.66
N LEU A 96 2.00 5.25 10.95
CA LEU A 96 2.02 3.86 10.48
C LEU A 96 1.82 2.78 11.56
N LEU A 97 2.03 3.11 12.83
CA LEU A 97 1.96 2.15 13.96
C LEU A 97 0.90 2.52 15.00
N GLY A 98 0.22 3.66 14.83
CA GLY A 98 -0.85 4.11 15.73
C GLY A 98 -2.25 3.92 15.12
N GLU A 99 -3.25 4.27 15.93
CA GLU A 99 -4.64 3.86 15.70
C GLU A 99 -5.23 4.38 14.37
N ARG A 100 -4.86 5.59 13.93
CA ARG A 100 -5.37 6.17 12.66
C ARG A 100 -5.05 5.33 11.43
N HIS A 101 -3.90 4.67 11.42
CA HIS A 101 -3.51 3.76 10.34
C HIS A 101 -4.26 2.41 10.42
N LYS A 102 -4.68 1.97 11.61
CA LYS A 102 -5.56 0.80 11.76
C LYS A 102 -6.97 1.15 11.28
N ALA A 103 -7.56 2.22 11.81
CA ALA A 103 -8.84 2.79 11.40
C ALA A 103 -9.02 2.85 9.86
N ARG A 104 -8.10 3.50 9.14
CA ARG A 104 -8.18 3.61 7.67
C ARG A 104 -7.93 2.29 6.94
N ARG A 105 -7.10 1.40 7.50
CA ARG A 105 -6.87 0.04 6.99
C ARG A 105 -8.13 -0.80 7.09
N ASP A 106 -8.81 -0.75 8.22
CA ASP A 106 -10.00 -1.56 8.49
C ASP A 106 -11.25 -1.01 7.79
N GLN A 107 -11.23 0.27 7.39
CA GLN A 107 -12.20 0.86 6.47
C GLN A 107 -11.92 0.53 4.99
N ALA A 108 -10.65 0.46 4.57
CA ALA A 108 -10.28 0.08 3.20
C ALA A 108 -10.39 -1.43 2.96
N CYS A 109 -10.04 -2.22 3.97
CA CYS A 109 -9.90 -3.68 3.96
C CYS A 109 -10.39 -4.27 5.30
N PRO A 110 -11.71 -4.31 5.56
CA PRO A 110 -12.26 -4.80 6.83
C PRO A 110 -11.79 -6.20 7.20
N HIS A 111 -11.62 -6.49 8.50
CA HIS A 111 -11.14 -7.80 8.96
C HIS A 111 -11.96 -8.99 8.42
N THR A 112 -13.27 -8.83 8.22
CA THR A 112 -14.20 -9.86 7.68
C THR A 112 -14.19 -9.98 6.15
N TRP A 113 -13.47 -9.11 5.44
CA TRP A 113 -13.39 -9.15 3.97
C TRP A 113 -12.83 -10.49 3.47
N ILE A 114 -11.79 -11.00 4.15
CA ILE A 114 -11.09 -12.24 3.80
C ILE A 114 -12.03 -13.47 3.81
N ASP A 115 -13.05 -13.46 4.66
CA ASP A 115 -14.02 -14.55 4.83
C ASP A 115 -15.15 -14.52 3.78
N HIS A 116 -15.30 -13.43 3.04
CA HIS A 116 -16.50 -13.16 2.22
C HIS A 116 -16.20 -12.83 0.76
N HIS A 117 -14.94 -12.55 0.42
CA HIS A 117 -14.50 -12.26 -0.94
C HIS A 117 -14.48 -13.50 -1.87
N GLN A 118 -14.47 -13.28 -3.20
CA GLN A 118 -14.46 -14.35 -4.22
C GLN A 118 -13.09 -14.50 -4.90
N CYS A 119 -12.23 -15.31 -4.29
CA CYS A 119 -10.92 -15.64 -4.85
C CYS A 119 -11.02 -16.59 -6.07
N PRO A 120 -10.26 -16.36 -7.17
CA PRO A 120 -9.44 -15.19 -7.48
C PRO A 120 -10.26 -14.07 -8.15
N GLU A 121 -9.82 -12.80 -8.01
CA GLU A 121 -10.45 -11.69 -8.76
C GLU A 121 -10.46 -11.97 -10.28
N PRO A 122 -11.52 -11.56 -11.01
CA PRO A 122 -11.61 -11.74 -12.46
C PRO A 122 -10.48 -11.13 -13.29
N ASP A 123 -9.68 -10.24 -12.70
CA ASP A 123 -8.61 -9.47 -13.33
C ASP A 123 -7.30 -9.44 -12.52
N GLN A 124 -7.07 -10.47 -11.70
CA GLN A 124 -5.73 -10.76 -11.19
C GLN A 124 -4.70 -10.82 -12.34
N PRO A 125 -3.45 -10.34 -12.14
CA PRO A 125 -2.41 -10.51 -13.14
C PRO A 125 -2.15 -12.00 -13.37
N GLU A 126 -2.15 -12.46 -14.64
CA GLU A 126 -1.95 -13.89 -14.95
C GLU A 126 -0.65 -14.45 -14.33
N ASN A 127 0.38 -13.61 -14.25
CA ASN A 127 1.68 -13.96 -13.72
C ASN A 127 2.08 -13.00 -12.60
N PHE A 128 2.25 -13.55 -11.40
CA PHE A 128 2.65 -12.82 -10.22
C PHE A 128 4.16 -12.76 -10.11
N TRP A 129 4.62 -11.63 -9.61
CA TRP A 129 6.02 -11.34 -9.42
C TRP A 129 6.55 -12.01 -8.15
N TYR A 130 7.82 -12.40 -8.16
CA TYR A 130 8.46 -13.01 -7.00
C TYR A 130 9.97 -12.83 -6.97
N PHE A 131 10.54 -12.97 -5.77
CA PHE A 131 11.96 -13.18 -5.59
C PHE A 131 12.26 -14.68 -5.48
N LYS A 132 12.82 -15.23 -6.55
CA LYS A 132 13.49 -16.53 -6.50
C LYS A 132 14.73 -16.37 -5.62
N ASN A 133 14.83 -17.21 -4.59
CA ASN A 133 16.06 -17.40 -3.82
C ASN A 133 16.69 -18.71 -4.29
N PRO A 134 17.68 -18.71 -5.22
CA PRO A 134 18.32 -19.94 -5.64
C PRO A 134 18.99 -20.57 -4.43
N LYS A 135 18.75 -21.88 -4.19
CA LYS A 135 19.39 -22.59 -3.09
C LYS A 135 20.91 -22.45 -3.23
N ASN A 136 21.52 -21.74 -2.27
CA ASN A 136 22.96 -21.43 -2.15
C ASN A 136 23.49 -20.15 -2.84
N GLU A 137 22.66 -19.24 -3.37
CA GLU A 137 23.14 -17.94 -3.87
C GLU A 137 22.71 -16.73 -3.03
N LYS A 138 23.59 -15.72 -2.92
CA LYS A 138 23.29 -14.41 -2.29
C LYS A 138 22.41 -13.50 -3.17
N LYS A 139 22.11 -13.91 -4.40
CA LYS A 139 21.32 -13.13 -5.37
C LYS A 139 19.87 -13.59 -5.36
N ARG A 140 18.98 -12.74 -4.84
CA ARG A 140 17.54 -12.84 -5.13
C ARG A 140 17.31 -12.51 -6.60
N GLU A 141 16.87 -13.45 -7.41
CA GLU A 141 16.48 -13.18 -8.80
C GLU A 141 15.02 -12.72 -8.83
N PHE A 142 14.72 -11.70 -9.64
CA PHE A 142 13.35 -11.26 -9.87
C PHE A 142 12.73 -12.06 -11.01
N GLY A 143 11.50 -12.54 -10.83
CA GLY A 143 10.82 -13.37 -11.83
C GLY A 143 9.30 -13.29 -11.78
N GLN A 144 8.67 -13.97 -12.72
CA GLN A 144 7.21 -14.12 -12.84
C GLN A 144 6.80 -15.59 -12.77
N ARG A 145 5.66 -15.89 -12.16
CA ARG A 145 5.05 -17.22 -12.18
C ARG A 145 3.52 -17.15 -12.27
N LYS A 146 2.92 -18.03 -13.06
CA LYS A 146 1.46 -18.20 -13.09
C LYS A 146 0.99 -18.80 -11.76
N ILE A 147 -0.11 -18.25 -11.24
CA ILE A 147 -0.72 -18.62 -9.96
C ILE A 147 -2.12 -19.19 -10.25
N VAL A 148 -2.49 -20.23 -9.50
CA VAL A 148 -3.65 -21.08 -9.78
C VAL A 148 -4.18 -21.68 -8.47
N MET A 149 -5.50 -21.76 -8.30
CA MET A 149 -6.13 -22.28 -7.09
C MET A 149 -5.72 -23.73 -6.82
N MET A 150 -5.54 -24.09 -5.54
CA MET A 150 -5.58 -25.49 -5.13
C MET A 150 -7.04 -25.99 -5.17
N MET A 151 -7.22 -27.29 -5.36
CA MET A 151 -8.51 -27.95 -5.21
C MET A 151 -8.51 -28.75 -3.91
N HIS A 152 -9.48 -28.49 -3.03
CA HIS A 152 -9.75 -29.35 -1.87
C HIS A 152 -10.99 -30.21 -2.14
N LYS A 153 -11.18 -31.26 -1.34
CA LYS A 153 -12.43 -32.03 -1.35
C LYS A 153 -13.45 -31.33 -0.47
N ASP A 154 -14.70 -31.28 -0.91
CA ASP A 154 -15.79 -30.92 0.00
C ASP A 154 -15.94 -32.02 1.06
N GLU A 155 -15.85 -31.66 2.33
CA GLU A 155 -16.07 -32.57 3.47
C GLU A 155 -17.50 -33.15 3.47
N LYS A 156 -18.48 -32.41 2.93
CA LYS A 156 -19.88 -32.80 2.84
C LYS A 156 -20.17 -33.64 1.59
N ASN A 157 -19.39 -33.45 0.52
CA ASN A 157 -19.49 -34.17 -0.74
C ASN A 157 -18.12 -34.74 -1.16
N PRO A 158 -17.62 -35.86 -0.57
CA PRO A 158 -16.22 -36.31 -0.71
C PRO A 158 -15.72 -36.71 -2.11
N GLY A 159 -16.58 -36.64 -3.13
CA GLY A 159 -16.26 -36.80 -4.55
C GLY A 159 -16.20 -35.48 -5.34
N GLU A 160 -16.65 -34.37 -4.78
CA GLU A 160 -16.58 -33.04 -5.40
C GLU A 160 -15.25 -32.35 -5.03
N LEU A 161 -14.57 -31.83 -6.05
CA LEU A 161 -13.39 -30.98 -5.88
C LEU A 161 -13.82 -29.53 -5.98
N ILE A 162 -13.77 -28.82 -4.86
CA ILE A 162 -14.05 -27.39 -4.77
C ILE A 162 -12.74 -26.60 -4.73
N GLN A 163 -12.72 -25.42 -5.34
CA GLN A 163 -11.56 -24.54 -5.30
C GLN A 163 -11.34 -24.09 -3.85
N ASP A 164 -10.14 -24.31 -3.33
CA ASP A 164 -9.74 -23.72 -2.06
C ASP A 164 -9.45 -22.23 -2.29
N ARG A 165 -10.40 -21.38 -1.89
CA ARG A 165 -10.28 -19.91 -2.02
C ARG A 165 -9.09 -19.33 -1.25
N ALA A 166 -8.53 -20.05 -0.28
CA ALA A 166 -7.43 -19.63 0.57
C ALA A 166 -6.08 -20.27 0.20
N GLN A 167 -6.04 -21.21 -0.76
CA GLN A 167 -4.80 -21.92 -1.13
C GLN A 167 -4.49 -21.88 -2.62
N PHE A 168 -3.22 -21.65 -2.93
CA PHE A 168 -2.72 -21.50 -4.29
C PHE A 168 -1.50 -22.38 -4.53
N GLY A 169 -1.46 -22.96 -5.73
CA GLY A 169 -0.39 -23.83 -6.18
C GLY A 169 0.16 -23.44 -7.55
N GLN A 170 0.95 -24.36 -8.08
CA GLN A 170 1.37 -24.48 -9.47
C GLN A 170 1.02 -25.89 -9.92
N ASN A 171 0.63 -26.09 -11.17
CA ASN A 171 0.49 -27.43 -11.72
C ASN A 171 1.82 -27.97 -12.25
N LYS A 172 1.98 -29.28 -12.10
CA LYS A 172 2.87 -30.09 -12.91
C LYS A 172 2.01 -31.08 -13.69
N ILE A 173 2.17 -31.08 -15.01
CA ILE A 173 1.60 -32.10 -15.89
C ILE A 173 2.58 -33.26 -15.97
N ALA A 174 2.06 -34.48 -15.82
CA ALA A 174 2.74 -35.73 -16.12
C ALA A 174 1.81 -36.61 -16.97
N HIS A 175 2.37 -37.64 -17.61
CA HIS A 175 1.60 -38.72 -18.20
C HIS A 175 1.78 -39.99 -17.36
N ASP A 176 0.75 -40.83 -17.28
CA ASP A 176 0.90 -42.21 -16.77
C ASP A 176 1.42 -43.15 -17.89
N ALA A 177 1.51 -44.46 -17.59
CA ALA A 177 2.06 -45.43 -18.55
C ALA A 177 1.12 -45.67 -19.74
N GLU A 178 -0.16 -45.40 -19.56
CA GLU A 178 -1.25 -45.49 -20.51
C GLU A 178 -1.39 -44.20 -21.36
N GLY A 179 -0.69 -43.13 -20.97
CA GLY A 179 -0.61 -41.85 -21.68
C GLY A 179 -1.57 -40.76 -21.18
N ASN A 180 -2.40 -41.03 -20.17
CA ASN A 180 -3.38 -40.07 -19.66
C ASN A 180 -2.69 -38.89 -18.94
N ILE A 181 -3.30 -37.71 -19.02
CA ILE A 181 -2.79 -36.49 -18.38
C ILE A 181 -3.09 -36.54 -16.87
N LYS A 182 -2.03 -36.63 -16.06
CA LYS A 182 -2.07 -36.49 -14.61
C LYS A 182 -1.58 -35.10 -14.20
N VAL A 183 -2.51 -34.26 -13.74
CA VAL A 183 -2.19 -32.96 -13.16
C VAL A 183 -1.95 -33.13 -11.65
N THR A 184 -0.76 -32.77 -11.18
CA THR A 184 -0.45 -32.68 -9.75
C THR A 184 -0.20 -31.23 -9.37
N TRP A 185 -0.86 -30.73 -8.34
CA TRP A 185 -0.61 -29.40 -7.80
C TRP A 185 0.43 -29.46 -6.67
N SER A 186 1.21 -28.39 -6.52
CA SER A 186 2.04 -28.14 -5.32
C SER A 186 1.83 -26.71 -4.88
N GLU A 187 1.62 -26.47 -3.58
CA GLU A 187 1.54 -25.12 -3.00
C GLU A 187 2.72 -24.24 -3.41
N ILE A 188 2.46 -22.94 -3.63
CA ILE A 188 3.48 -22.01 -4.11
C ILE A 188 3.97 -20.99 -3.08
N GLY A 189 3.13 -20.56 -2.13
CA GLY A 189 3.51 -19.72 -0.98
C GLY A 189 3.82 -18.23 -1.26
N ALA A 190 3.14 -17.29 -0.57
CA ALA A 190 3.17 -15.81 -0.74
C ALA A 190 2.43 -15.12 0.49
N THR A 191 2.48 -13.85 1.02
CA THR A 191 1.92 -13.49 2.42
C THR A 191 0.77 -12.41 2.57
N PHE A 192 -0.47 -12.79 3.04
CA PHE A 192 -1.85 -12.22 2.80
C PHE A 192 -2.10 -10.70 2.66
N SER A 193 -2.98 -10.32 1.71
CA SER A 193 -3.38 -8.91 1.46
C SER A 193 -4.73 -8.64 0.76
N CYS A 194 -5.27 -7.44 1.05
CA CYS A 194 -6.22 -6.65 0.26
C CYS A 194 -5.51 -5.36 -0.25
N ASP A 195 -5.85 -4.88 -1.45
CA ASP A 195 -5.38 -3.58 -1.98
C ASP A 195 -5.97 -2.39 -1.19
N GLU A 196 -5.08 -1.66 -0.52
CA GLU A 196 -5.41 -0.44 0.21
C GLU A 196 -5.31 0.77 -0.75
N TRP A 197 -6.34 1.01 -1.56
CA TRP A 197 -6.42 2.23 -2.38
C TRP A 197 -7.71 3.04 -2.16
N PRO A 198 -7.65 4.22 -1.50
CA PRO A 198 -6.45 4.92 -1.03
C PRO A 198 -5.82 4.22 0.19
N ALA A 199 -4.51 4.38 0.39
CA ALA A 199 -3.80 3.61 1.41
C ALA A 199 -4.12 4.06 2.83
N ALA A 200 -4.02 3.13 3.79
CA ALA A 200 -4.20 3.43 5.21
C ALA A 200 -3.19 4.46 5.75
N SER A 201 -2.03 4.55 5.09
CA SER A 201 -0.99 5.55 5.35
C SER A 201 -1.30 6.93 4.75
N TRP A 202 -2.48 7.16 4.17
CA TRP A 202 -2.89 8.43 3.55
C TRP A 202 -4.13 9.00 4.25
N ILE A 203 -4.36 10.32 4.15
CA ILE A 203 -5.56 10.93 4.76
C ILE A 203 -6.81 10.65 3.94
N GLU A 204 -6.71 10.58 2.60
CA GLU A 204 -7.85 10.41 1.69
C GLU A 204 -8.48 9.00 1.73
N GLY A 205 -7.91 8.09 2.53
CA GLY A 205 -8.40 6.73 2.75
C GLY A 205 -9.57 6.63 3.74
N GLY A 206 -10.38 5.59 3.59
CA GLY A 206 -11.40 5.22 4.60
C GLY A 206 -12.83 5.02 4.10
N GLU A 207 -13.10 5.06 2.79
CA GLU A 207 -14.36 4.52 2.24
C GLU A 207 -14.28 4.26 0.73
N GLY A 208 -15.16 3.39 0.21
CA GLY A 208 -15.39 3.21 -1.23
C GLY A 208 -14.31 2.48 -2.03
N VAL A 209 -13.51 1.62 -1.39
CA VAL A 209 -12.42 0.87 -2.04
C VAL A 209 -12.96 -0.33 -2.83
N ASN A 210 -12.51 -0.50 -4.08
CA ASN A 210 -12.58 -1.82 -4.72
C ASN A 210 -11.43 -2.65 -4.16
N THR A 211 -11.72 -3.54 -3.22
CA THR A 211 -10.74 -4.45 -2.61
C THR A 211 -10.17 -5.40 -3.65
N TYR A 212 -8.85 -5.60 -3.72
CA TYR A 212 -8.26 -6.61 -4.61
C TYR A 212 -7.49 -7.65 -3.84
N LEU A 213 -7.79 -8.92 -4.15
CA LEU A 213 -7.10 -10.06 -3.59
C LEU A 213 -5.59 -10.05 -3.86
N LEU A 214 -4.84 -10.50 -2.87
CA LEU A 214 -3.68 -11.34 -3.16
C LEU A 214 -3.53 -12.41 -2.07
N CYS A 215 -3.55 -13.70 -2.47
CA CYS A 215 -3.64 -14.84 -1.55
C CYS A 215 -2.37 -15.72 -1.48
N LEU A 216 -2.09 -16.15 -0.24
CA LEU A 216 -0.79 -15.84 0.36
C LEU A 216 -0.87 -16.13 1.93
N SER A 217 -0.13 -16.82 2.86
CA SER A 217 1.09 -17.68 3.10
C SER A 217 2.56 -17.14 3.30
N LEU A 218 3.56 -17.60 2.52
CA LEU A 218 5.05 -17.41 2.60
C LEU A 218 5.61 -16.11 1.89
N PRO A 219 6.91 -15.82 1.63
CA PRO A 219 7.30 -14.50 1.06
C PRO A 219 7.48 -14.46 -0.48
N LEU A 220 6.44 -14.05 -1.22
CA LEU A 220 6.62 -13.32 -2.48
C LEU A 220 6.50 -11.82 -2.21
N GLU A 221 7.06 -10.99 -3.09
CA GLU A 221 6.83 -9.55 -3.08
C GLU A 221 5.94 -9.20 -4.28
N THR A 222 4.70 -8.80 -3.98
CA THR A 222 3.56 -8.72 -4.91
C THR A 222 3.04 -7.29 -5.00
N GLU A 223 1.95 -7.03 -5.75
CA GLU A 223 1.47 -5.67 -6.02
C GLU A 223 1.21 -4.87 -4.73
N GLN A 224 0.60 -5.48 -3.70
CA GLN A 224 0.38 -4.84 -2.40
C GLN A 224 1.68 -4.61 -1.61
N ASN A 225 2.68 -5.51 -1.71
CA ASN A 225 3.98 -5.28 -1.08
C ASN A 225 4.76 -4.14 -1.76
N TRP A 226 4.57 -3.93 -3.07
CA TRP A 226 5.18 -2.84 -3.82
C TRP A 226 4.52 -1.50 -3.54
N GLN A 227 3.19 -1.48 -3.39
CA GLN A 227 2.40 -0.37 -2.86
C GLN A 227 2.92 0.04 -1.47
N ALA A 228 2.92 -0.89 -0.50
CA ALA A 228 3.41 -0.62 0.85
C ALA A 228 4.87 -0.13 0.88
N SER A 229 5.74 -0.72 0.05
CA SER A 229 7.15 -0.31 -0.07
C SER A 229 7.29 1.09 -0.69
N ALA A 230 6.52 1.42 -1.73
CA ALA A 230 6.54 2.74 -2.37
C ALA A 230 6.02 3.83 -1.42
N HIS A 231 4.95 3.55 -0.69
CA HIS A 231 4.33 4.48 0.23
C HIS A 231 5.26 4.72 1.43
N GLY A 232 5.90 3.67 1.95
CA GLY A 232 6.96 3.78 2.96
C GLY A 232 8.17 4.62 2.52
N MET A 233 8.47 4.73 1.22
CA MET A 233 9.54 5.60 0.74
C MET A 233 9.14 7.08 0.64
N VAL A 234 7.85 7.45 0.69
CA VAL A 234 7.44 8.87 0.86
C VAL A 234 7.95 9.36 2.21
N LYS A 235 7.68 8.60 3.28
CA LYS A 235 8.27 8.88 4.61
C LYS A 235 9.79 8.91 4.56
N ASN A 236 10.45 7.90 4.00
CA ASN A 236 11.93 7.85 4.00
C ASN A 236 12.59 8.93 3.12
N TRP A 237 11.85 9.51 2.17
CA TRP A 237 12.25 10.73 1.47
C TRP A 237 12.14 11.94 2.41
N TYR A 238 10.96 12.18 3.00
CA TYR A 238 10.73 13.27 3.96
C TYR A 238 11.66 13.20 5.20
N ASP A 239 11.97 12.01 5.72
CA ASP A 239 12.95 11.81 6.82
C ASP A 239 14.34 12.39 6.48
N SER A 240 14.67 12.50 5.19
CA SER A 240 15.95 13.05 4.72
C SER A 240 16.01 14.57 4.82
N PHE A 241 14.87 15.23 4.96
CA PHE A 241 14.70 16.68 5.15
C PHE A 241 14.30 17.02 6.59
N TYR A 242 14.15 16.02 7.48
CA TYR A 242 13.58 16.20 8.83
C TYR A 242 14.35 17.16 9.73
N HIS A 243 15.65 17.31 9.51
CA HIS A 243 16.49 18.30 10.20
C HIS A 243 16.16 19.75 9.80
N GLN A 244 15.37 19.99 8.74
CA GLN A 244 15.04 21.32 8.17
C GLN A 244 13.64 21.83 8.57
N TRP A 245 13.02 21.27 9.60
CA TRP A 245 11.70 21.66 10.08
C TRP A 245 11.71 21.94 11.58
N ASP A 246 11.03 23.02 11.99
CA ASP A 246 10.83 23.36 13.40
C ASP A 246 10.11 22.21 14.12
N ARG A 247 10.70 21.70 15.20
CA ARG A 247 10.13 20.59 15.96
C ARG A 247 9.20 21.10 17.05
N ASP A 248 7.91 20.81 16.91
CA ASP A 248 6.86 21.19 17.86
C ASP A 248 6.23 19.92 18.44
N LEU A 249 6.65 19.57 19.66
CA LEU A 249 6.30 18.32 20.34
C LEU A 249 5.16 18.53 21.33
N GLN A 250 3.97 18.06 20.95
CA GLN A 250 2.74 18.17 21.76
C GLN A 250 2.31 16.77 22.19
N ASP A 251 2.38 16.47 23.49
CA ASP A 251 2.13 15.16 24.11
C ASP A 251 2.86 13.97 23.44
N GLY A 252 4.02 14.24 22.83
CA GLY A 252 4.85 13.27 22.10
C GLY A 252 4.59 13.18 20.60
N HIS A 253 3.61 13.91 20.06
CA HIS A 253 3.40 14.06 18.62
C HIS A 253 4.22 15.26 18.11
N ASP A 254 5.00 15.08 17.04
CA ASP A 254 5.71 16.18 16.35
C ASP A 254 4.75 16.78 15.31
N ILE A 255 4.01 17.84 15.69
CA ILE A 255 2.85 18.31 14.90
C ILE A 255 3.25 18.97 13.57
N ASN A 256 4.51 19.39 13.47
CA ASN A 256 5.11 19.89 12.23
C ASN A 256 5.67 18.76 11.36
N TYR A 257 5.73 17.51 11.83
CA TYR A 257 6.31 16.39 11.07
C TYR A 257 5.43 15.12 11.09
N GLU A 258 4.16 15.24 10.67
CA GLU A 258 3.24 14.10 10.57
C GLU A 258 2.59 13.93 9.19
N ILE A 259 2.13 15.02 8.56
CA ILE A 259 1.40 14.97 7.28
C ILE A 259 2.27 15.53 6.15
N PHE A 260 2.38 14.80 5.04
CA PHE A 260 3.26 15.10 3.91
C PHE A 260 2.52 15.06 2.57
N LYS A 261 2.74 16.04 1.69
CA LYS A 261 2.27 15.95 0.29
C LYS A 261 3.18 15.08 -0.57
N PHE A 262 2.56 14.29 -1.44
CA PHE A 262 3.22 13.60 -2.54
C PHE A 262 2.32 13.64 -3.78
N ASP A 263 2.92 13.67 -4.96
CA ASP A 263 2.19 13.52 -6.21
C ASP A 263 2.03 12.04 -6.56
N PHE A 264 1.05 11.74 -7.40
CA PHE A 264 0.82 10.40 -7.93
C PHE A 264 0.65 10.44 -9.46
N GLU A 265 1.16 9.41 -10.14
CA GLU A 265 1.01 9.25 -11.59
C GLU A 265 0.86 7.78 -12.02
N MET A 266 -0.11 7.50 -12.90
CA MET A 266 -0.19 6.25 -13.67
C MET A 266 0.51 6.38 -15.01
N VAL A 267 1.45 5.46 -15.30
CA VAL A 267 2.16 5.36 -16.58
C VAL A 267 1.97 3.99 -17.22
N ASN A 268 2.40 3.86 -18.49
CA ASN A 268 2.38 2.62 -19.24
C ASN A 268 3.77 2.38 -19.88
N GLU A 269 4.75 1.96 -19.07
CA GLU A 269 6.14 1.73 -19.48
C GLU A 269 6.40 0.22 -19.69
N PRO A 270 6.11 -0.39 -20.86
CA PRO A 270 6.27 -1.83 -21.05
C PRO A 270 7.72 -2.32 -21.00
N LYS A 271 8.66 -1.45 -21.39
CA LYS A 271 10.12 -1.68 -21.33
C LYS A 271 10.70 -1.55 -19.92
N SER A 272 9.97 -0.93 -18.99
CA SER A 272 10.40 -0.81 -17.60
C SER A 272 10.22 -2.14 -16.88
N LYS A 273 11.18 -2.47 -16.01
CA LYS A 273 11.15 -3.68 -15.17
C LYS A 273 10.55 -3.43 -13.78
N PHE A 274 10.08 -2.23 -13.51
CA PHE A 274 9.55 -1.80 -12.21
C PHE A 274 8.02 -1.76 -12.25
N GLY A 275 7.37 -2.26 -11.19
CA GLY A 275 5.92 -2.17 -11.02
C GLY A 275 5.48 -0.81 -10.51
N THR A 276 6.16 -0.35 -9.46
CA THR A 276 6.01 1.00 -8.91
C THR A 276 7.40 1.62 -8.69
N TRP A 277 7.46 2.95 -8.58
CA TRP A 277 8.65 3.67 -8.11
C TRP A 277 8.27 5.01 -7.49
N LEU A 278 9.23 5.64 -6.82
CA LEU A 278 9.14 7.02 -6.34
C LEU A 278 10.14 7.87 -7.13
N GLU A 279 9.66 8.98 -7.70
CA GLU A 279 10.47 10.03 -8.33
C GLU A 279 10.57 11.24 -7.41
N ALA A 280 11.70 11.95 -7.43
CA ALA A 280 11.83 13.28 -6.83
C ALA A 280 12.98 14.03 -7.51
N LEU A 281 12.86 15.36 -7.65
CA LEU A 281 13.79 16.21 -8.43
C LEU A 281 14.02 15.63 -9.85
N GLY A 282 12.93 15.25 -10.52
CA GLY A 282 12.94 14.69 -11.88
C GLY A 282 13.59 13.32 -12.06
N ARG A 283 13.96 12.61 -10.98
CA ARG A 283 14.79 11.39 -11.01
C ARG A 283 14.14 10.24 -10.25
N LYS A 284 14.28 9.01 -10.75
CA LYS A 284 13.80 7.80 -10.06
C LYS A 284 14.69 7.54 -8.83
N ARG A 285 14.10 7.53 -7.62
CA ARG A 285 14.80 7.47 -6.33
C ARG A 285 14.79 6.08 -5.71
N TYR A 286 13.62 5.45 -5.72
CA TYR A 286 13.37 4.12 -5.17
C TYR A 286 12.47 3.37 -6.14
N CYS A 287 12.81 2.13 -6.51
CA CYS A 287 12.08 1.39 -7.54
C CYS A 287 11.78 -0.04 -7.09
N PHE A 288 10.53 -0.47 -7.26
CA PHE A 288 10.01 -1.69 -6.64
C PHE A 288 9.89 -2.79 -7.67
N SER A 289 11.02 -3.49 -7.83
CA SER A 289 11.12 -4.87 -8.31
C SER A 289 12.45 -5.56 -7.95
N ALA A 290 13.31 -4.94 -7.12
CA ALA A 290 14.58 -5.53 -6.69
C ALA A 290 14.98 -5.10 -5.27
N LYS A 291 15.51 -6.05 -4.48
CA LYS A 291 16.31 -5.73 -3.27
C LYS A 291 17.79 -5.43 -3.58
N HIS A 292 18.09 -5.07 -4.84
CA HIS A 292 19.43 -4.76 -5.32
C HIS A 292 19.55 -3.26 -5.58
N LYS A 293 20.77 -2.72 -5.45
CA LYS A 293 21.08 -1.40 -6.00
C LYS A 293 20.93 -1.47 -7.52
N ASP A 294 20.00 -0.70 -8.05
CA ASP A 294 19.84 -0.51 -9.49
C ASP A 294 20.47 0.83 -9.87
N GLU A 295 21.27 0.86 -10.94
CA GLU A 295 21.89 2.12 -11.38
C GLU A 295 20.86 3.14 -11.88
N VAL A 296 19.66 2.68 -12.26
CA VAL A 296 18.52 3.53 -12.65
C VAL A 296 17.85 4.22 -11.45
N CYS A 297 18.04 3.74 -10.22
CA CYS A 297 17.26 4.17 -9.05
C CYS A 297 18.13 4.33 -7.79
N LYS A 298 18.49 5.58 -7.47
CA LYS A 298 19.38 5.94 -6.34
C LYS A 298 18.74 6.98 -5.43
N LYS A 299 18.94 6.86 -4.11
CA LYS A 299 18.46 7.86 -3.12
C LYS A 299 19.08 9.24 -3.38
N LYS A 300 20.41 9.32 -3.41
CA LYS A 300 21.20 10.49 -3.82
C LYS A 300 21.78 10.24 -5.23
N TRP A 301 21.95 11.31 -6.00
CA TRP A 301 22.67 11.38 -7.26
C TRP A 301 23.73 12.49 -7.18
N ASP A 302 24.75 12.42 -8.03
CA ASP A 302 25.93 13.29 -7.93
C ASP A 302 25.66 14.74 -8.35
N GLU A 303 24.53 14.98 -9.03
CA GLU A 303 24.02 16.29 -9.47
C GLU A 303 22.75 16.72 -8.70
N ASP A 304 22.49 16.12 -7.55
CA ASP A 304 21.57 16.70 -6.57
C ASP A 304 22.22 17.94 -5.90
N PRO A 305 21.44 18.94 -5.44
CA PRO A 305 21.99 20.06 -4.69
C PRO A 305 22.81 19.64 -3.46
N GLU A 306 23.94 20.32 -3.26
CA GLU A 306 24.80 20.23 -2.06
C GLU A 306 23.98 20.60 -0.80
N GLY A 307 24.28 19.97 0.35
CA GLY A 307 23.53 20.18 1.60
C GLY A 307 22.12 19.55 1.65
N LEU A 308 21.49 19.20 0.51
CA LEU A 308 20.09 18.76 0.43
C LEU A 308 19.73 17.58 1.38
N PHE A 309 20.71 16.75 1.70
CA PHE A 309 20.57 15.53 2.50
C PHE A 309 21.72 15.37 3.51
N GLU A 310 22.36 16.46 3.91
CA GLU A 310 23.32 16.50 5.02
C GLU A 310 22.60 16.95 6.28
N ARG A 311 23.06 16.51 7.45
CA ARG A 311 22.62 17.09 8.73
C ARG A 311 23.63 18.15 9.13
N GLU A 312 23.17 19.24 9.72
CA GLU A 312 24.08 20.27 10.24
C GLU A 312 25.08 19.65 11.25
N ASP A 313 24.65 18.64 12.02
CA ASP A 313 25.46 17.79 12.89
C ASP A 313 26.69 17.10 12.24
N GLU A 314 26.73 16.97 10.90
CA GLU A 314 27.79 16.25 10.16
C GLU A 314 28.87 17.18 9.57
N VAL A 315 28.78 18.49 9.80
CA VAL A 315 29.68 19.50 9.17
C VAL A 315 30.93 19.79 10.01
N ASP A 316 30.89 19.59 11.32
CA ASP A 316 31.96 19.99 12.28
C ASP A 316 33.13 18.96 12.44
N GLU A 317 33.21 17.90 11.63
CA GLU A 317 34.29 16.88 11.66
C GLU A 317 35.17 16.83 10.38
N GLN A 318 35.70 17.98 9.92
CA GLN A 318 36.74 18.06 8.87
C GLN A 318 37.93 18.96 9.25
#